data_AF-A0A270BI58-F1
#
_entry.id   AF-A0A270BI58-F1
#
_cell.length_a   1.000
_cell.length_b   1.000
_cell.length_c   1.000
_cell.angle_alpha   90.00
_cell.angle_beta   90.00
_cell.angle_gamma   90.00
#
_symmetry.space_group_name_H-M   'P 1'
#
loop_
_entity.id
_entity.type
_entity.pdbx_description
1 polymer ?
#
loop_
_entity_poly.entity_id
_entity_poly.type
_entity_poly.pdbx_seq_one_letter_code
_entity_poly.pdbx_strand_id
1 'polypeptide(L)'
;MRHLVMAALFGAAMLTGSVSVAAAETAPAATIAQGRLAGARTGDVERFLDIPFAAAPVGALRWRAPQAPPRWRGVRDAAKLGPACPQTVRPALVAGGVAEHQSEDCLQLNIWRPAGARKLPVMVWIHGGAHVVGSGTFPVFDGTAFARQGVVLVTINYRLGALGYFAHPALSAAKPRGEALANYGLMDQLAALRWVKKNIAAFGGDPRQITLFGESAGAIGVTTILAQPEAKGLFAKAIVQSGVGLLDPRPLGEQEALGAALAARAGAPPSASLDALRALPAAALVAAGEVRTPGAMTGPILDGDLVREAPWRVFARSEPIDVPLLVGANSNEASVILAMGVPPSAALAYLGRDQAAGRAAYGMGLADDELARQVLGDAWFVAPARWLAARTAGGAPSYLYHFDYVAAARRDRAKGAAHGSEIPYLFGTLDYFASVAGAVGDEDRRFGEGIAACWVGFAKTGVPGCALVRDWPRYDAASDRLAKFAPESGVVAGFRKAQLDHLLNVHFGNGQPRP
;
A
#
# COMPACT_ATOMS: atom_id res chain seq x y z
N MET A 1 102.96 7.11 19.87
CA MET A 1 102.62 6.16 18.79
C MET A 1 101.11 6.04 18.73
N ARG A 2 100.56 6.10 17.51
CA ARG A 2 99.17 6.49 17.16
C ARG A 2 98.15 5.35 17.31
N HIS A 3 96.96 5.73 17.79
CA HIS A 3 95.55 5.35 17.46
C HIS A 3 95.17 3.86 17.24
N LEU A 4 93.94 3.35 17.48
CA LEU A 4 92.59 3.92 17.57
C LEU A 4 91.67 2.83 18.21
N VAL A 5 90.71 3.23 19.06
CA VAL A 5 89.68 2.35 19.66
C VAL A 5 88.37 2.56 18.91
N MET A 6 87.65 1.48 18.57
CA MET A 6 86.29 1.54 18.03
C MET A 6 85.37 0.59 18.80
N ALA A 7 84.26 1.13 19.31
CA ALA A 7 83.22 0.43 20.06
C ALA A 7 82.09 -0.03 19.14
N ALA A 8 81.47 -1.19 19.43
CA ALA A 8 80.29 -1.69 18.75
C ALA A 8 79.13 -1.86 19.76
N LEU A 9 77.97 -1.29 19.43
CA LEU A 9 76.71 -1.38 20.15
C LEU A 9 75.68 -2.05 19.23
N PHE A 10 75.13 -3.19 19.65
CA PHE A 10 73.95 -3.81 19.02
C PHE A 10 72.70 -3.44 19.83
N GLY A 11 71.82 -2.63 19.24
CA GLY A 11 70.49 -2.32 19.79
C GLY A 11 69.43 -3.22 19.17
N ALA A 12 68.65 -3.90 20.03
CA ALA A 12 67.49 -4.69 19.62
C ALA A 12 66.27 -3.77 19.39
N ALA A 13 65.69 -3.81 18.19
CA ALA A 13 64.46 -3.08 17.86
C ALA A 13 63.23 -3.90 18.25
N MET A 14 62.42 -3.40 19.19
CA MET A 14 61.06 -3.93 19.45
C MET A 14 60.06 -3.22 18.53
N LEU A 15 59.46 -3.97 17.60
CA LEU A 15 58.31 -3.55 16.80
C LEU A 15 57.04 -3.64 17.64
N THR A 16 56.55 -2.50 18.13
CA THR A 16 55.21 -2.40 18.72
C THR A 16 54.16 -2.26 17.61
N GLY A 17 53.55 -3.37 17.21
CA GLY A 17 52.38 -3.35 16.32
C GLY A 17 51.15 -2.83 17.07
N SER A 18 50.71 -1.62 16.78
CA SER A 18 49.44 -1.09 17.25
C SER A 18 48.29 -1.77 16.50
N VAL A 19 47.61 -2.71 17.16
CA VAL A 19 46.35 -3.27 16.68
C VAL A 19 45.28 -2.19 16.82
N SER A 20 44.94 -1.56 15.69
CA SER A 20 43.81 -0.63 15.63
C SER A 20 42.52 -1.46 15.72
N VAL A 21 41.94 -1.55 16.92
CA VAL A 21 40.60 -2.09 17.10
C VAL A 21 39.63 -1.10 16.45
N ALA A 22 39.20 -1.39 15.23
CA ALA A 22 38.07 -0.70 14.64
C ALA A 22 36.88 -0.88 15.59
N ALA A 23 36.39 0.21 16.19
CA ALA A 23 35.19 0.18 16.99
C ALA A 23 34.06 -0.37 16.11
N ALA A 24 33.58 -1.56 16.43
CA ALA A 24 32.40 -2.12 15.77
C ALA A 24 31.28 -1.08 15.90
N GLU A 25 30.83 -0.54 14.78
CA GLU A 25 29.77 0.45 14.76
C GLU A 25 28.56 -0.16 15.46
N THR A 26 28.19 0.38 16.63
CA THR A 26 27.14 -0.20 17.45
C THR A 26 25.84 -0.18 16.65
N ALA A 27 25.23 -1.35 16.46
CA ALA A 27 23.97 -1.49 15.74
C ALA A 27 22.93 -0.46 16.24
N PRO A 28 22.20 0.21 15.34
CA PRO A 28 21.21 1.20 15.74
C PRO A 28 20.17 0.54 16.65
N ALA A 29 19.81 1.19 17.75
CA ALA A 29 18.88 0.64 18.73
C ALA A 29 17.68 1.56 18.94
N ALA A 30 16.53 0.95 19.22
CA ALA A 30 15.31 1.65 19.59
C ALA A 30 14.66 0.95 20.79
N THR A 31 14.06 1.74 21.69
CA THR A 31 13.33 1.21 22.86
C THR A 31 11.87 1.60 22.73
N ILE A 32 11.00 0.59 22.72
CA ILE A 32 9.54 0.75 22.73
C ILE A 32 8.97 0.07 23.98
N ALA A 33 7.66 0.21 24.20
CA ALA A 33 6.99 -0.35 25.39
C ALA A 33 7.09 -1.88 25.49
N GLN A 34 7.32 -2.58 24.37
CA GLN A 34 7.42 -4.03 24.30
C GLN A 34 8.83 -4.56 24.61
N GLY A 35 9.86 -3.72 24.44
CA GLY A 35 11.26 -4.10 24.64
C GLY A 35 12.24 -3.27 23.81
N ARG A 36 13.50 -3.68 23.83
CA ARG A 36 14.58 -3.06 23.04
C ARG A 36 14.78 -3.81 21.72
N LEU A 37 15.05 -3.07 20.65
CA LEU A 37 15.31 -3.54 19.29
C LEU A 37 16.74 -3.17 18.89
N ALA A 38 17.40 -4.04 18.13
CA ALA A 38 18.65 -3.76 17.42
C ALA A 38 18.41 -3.88 15.92
N GLY A 39 18.51 -2.77 15.20
CA GLY A 39 18.38 -2.71 13.75
C GLY A 39 19.72 -2.89 13.04
N ALA A 40 19.76 -2.50 11.77
CA ALA A 40 20.97 -2.44 10.96
C ALA A 40 21.16 -1.06 10.33
N ARG A 41 22.41 -0.69 10.04
CA ARG A 41 22.76 0.53 9.31
C ARG A 41 23.45 0.17 8.00
N THR A 42 23.06 0.82 6.92
CA THR A 42 23.74 0.75 5.61
C THR A 42 23.96 2.18 5.12
N GLY A 43 25.20 2.68 5.22
CA GLY A 43 25.51 4.07 4.90
C GLY A 43 24.75 5.03 5.83
N ASP A 44 23.96 5.92 5.23
CA ASP A 44 23.19 6.97 5.90
C ASP A 44 21.78 6.55 6.35
N VAL A 45 21.40 5.28 6.12
CA VAL A 45 20.07 4.76 6.46
C VAL A 45 20.16 3.69 7.54
N GLU A 46 19.29 3.80 8.54
CA GLU A 46 19.04 2.79 9.56
C GLU A 46 17.70 2.11 9.29
N ARG A 47 17.66 0.79 9.51
CA ARG A 47 16.46 -0.03 9.34
C ARG A 47 16.19 -0.88 10.57
N PHE A 48 14.91 -1.00 10.90
CA PHE A 48 14.38 -1.89 11.93
C PHE A 48 13.25 -2.70 11.31
N LEU A 49 13.46 -3.99 11.15
CA LEU A 49 12.63 -4.92 10.41
C LEU A 49 12.00 -5.94 11.37
N ASP A 50 10.93 -6.62 10.95
CA ASP A 50 10.31 -7.72 11.72
C ASP A 50 9.84 -7.29 13.14
N ILE A 51 9.22 -6.10 13.23
CA ILE A 51 8.70 -5.57 14.50
C ILE A 51 7.22 -5.98 14.64
N PRO A 52 6.85 -6.80 15.65
CA PRO A 52 5.47 -7.20 15.84
C PRO A 52 4.61 -6.02 16.33
N PHE A 53 3.54 -5.72 15.60
CA PHE A 53 2.56 -4.69 16.00
C PHE A 53 1.32 -5.29 16.68
N ALA A 54 1.10 -6.60 16.52
CA ALA A 54 0.06 -7.37 17.19
C ALA A 54 0.58 -8.76 17.59
N ALA A 55 -0.18 -9.49 18.42
CA ALA A 55 0.11 -10.90 18.70
C ALA A 55 -0.12 -11.75 17.43
N ALA A 56 0.64 -12.85 17.32
CA ALA A 56 0.50 -13.83 16.25
C ALA A 56 -0.97 -14.32 16.14
N PRO A 57 -1.66 -14.15 15.00
CA PRO A 57 -3.06 -14.54 14.83
C PRO A 57 -3.23 -16.04 14.55
N VAL A 58 -2.59 -16.88 15.36
CA VAL A 58 -2.54 -18.34 15.22
C VAL A 58 -3.49 -19.05 16.19
N GLY A 59 -3.87 -20.29 15.87
CA GLY A 59 -4.70 -21.13 16.74
C GLY A 59 -6.01 -20.43 17.13
N ALA A 60 -6.25 -20.25 18.42
CA ALA A 60 -7.45 -19.56 18.93
C ALA A 60 -7.57 -18.09 18.51
N LEU A 61 -6.46 -17.44 18.11
CA LEU A 61 -6.45 -16.08 17.59
C LEU A 61 -6.70 -16.00 16.08
N ARG A 62 -6.75 -17.14 15.38
CA ARG A 62 -7.16 -17.15 13.97
C ARG A 62 -8.61 -16.68 13.88
N TRP A 63 -8.83 -15.72 12.98
CA TRP A 63 -10.10 -15.00 12.80
C TRP A 63 -10.60 -14.33 14.09
N ARG A 64 -9.70 -13.61 14.74
CA ARG A 64 -9.97 -12.67 15.83
C ARG A 64 -9.42 -11.29 15.50
N ALA A 65 -9.95 -10.27 16.17
CA ALA A 65 -9.33 -8.94 16.13
C ALA A 65 -7.86 -9.02 16.61
N PRO A 66 -6.94 -8.22 16.04
CA PRO A 66 -5.54 -8.23 16.44
C PRO A 66 -5.38 -7.89 17.92
N GLN A 67 -4.64 -8.72 18.65
CA GLN A 67 -4.39 -8.54 20.08
C GLN A 67 -3.08 -7.79 20.33
N ALA A 68 -2.88 -7.30 21.55
CA ALA A 68 -1.68 -6.55 21.91
C ALA A 68 -0.39 -7.31 21.56
N PRO A 69 0.63 -6.63 21.01
CA PRO A 69 1.89 -7.28 20.65
C PRO A 69 2.61 -7.82 21.89
N PRO A 70 3.37 -8.93 21.74
CA PRO A 70 4.09 -9.55 22.84
C PRO A 70 5.17 -8.61 23.40
N ARG A 71 5.41 -8.71 24.71
CA ARG A 71 6.61 -8.14 25.35
C ARG A 71 7.73 -9.16 25.33
N TRP A 72 8.97 -8.71 25.23
CA TRP A 72 10.15 -9.56 25.31
C TRP A 72 11.16 -9.02 26.32
N ARG A 73 12.02 -9.92 26.83
CA ARG A 73 13.19 -9.56 27.63
C ARG A 73 14.41 -9.46 26.72
N GLY A 74 15.37 -8.61 27.08
CA GLY A 74 16.60 -8.41 26.31
C GLY A 74 16.39 -7.56 25.06
N VAL A 75 17.19 -7.82 24.03
CA VAL A 75 17.20 -7.09 22.74
C VAL A 75 16.71 -8.04 21.65
N ARG A 76 15.66 -7.64 20.93
CA ARG A 76 15.19 -8.36 19.73
C ARG A 76 16.00 -7.90 18.52
N ASP A 77 16.47 -8.86 17.74
CA ASP A 77 17.08 -8.60 16.42
C ASP A 77 16.00 -8.10 15.45
N ALA A 78 16.23 -6.92 14.90
CA ALA A 78 15.40 -6.23 13.92
C ALA A 78 16.22 -5.88 12.67
N ALA A 79 17.27 -6.64 12.36
CA ALA A 79 18.12 -6.42 11.19
C ALA A 79 17.64 -7.16 9.94
N LYS A 80 16.73 -8.13 10.07
CA LYS A 80 16.27 -9.05 9.02
C LYS A 80 14.76 -8.96 8.81
N LEU A 81 14.34 -9.16 7.57
CA LEU A 81 12.92 -9.22 7.22
C LEU A 81 12.27 -10.46 7.82
N GLY A 82 11.01 -10.29 8.20
CA GLY A 82 10.15 -11.36 8.67
C GLY A 82 9.43 -12.13 7.57
N PRO A 83 8.63 -13.15 7.94
CA PRO A 83 7.72 -13.81 7.03
C PRO A 83 6.63 -12.86 6.48
N ALA A 84 6.25 -13.12 5.23
CA ALA A 84 5.00 -12.62 4.66
C ALA A 84 3.79 -13.40 5.25
N CYS A 85 2.60 -12.82 5.16
CA CYS A 85 1.38 -13.55 5.49
C CYS A 85 1.09 -14.67 4.49
N PRO A 86 0.39 -15.75 4.88
CA PRO A 86 0.19 -16.89 4.01
C PRO A 86 -0.62 -16.53 2.76
N GLN A 87 -0.10 -16.93 1.60
CA GLN A 87 -0.62 -16.59 0.28
C GLN A 87 -0.01 -17.53 -0.79
N THR A 88 -0.58 -17.52 -1.99
CA THR A 88 -0.02 -18.31 -3.10
C THR A 88 1.37 -17.82 -3.48
N VAL A 89 2.34 -18.74 -3.58
CA VAL A 89 3.71 -18.43 -4.02
C VAL A 89 3.73 -18.25 -5.53
N ARG A 90 3.76 -17.01 -6.01
CA ARG A 90 3.92 -16.68 -7.43
C ARG A 90 4.53 -15.29 -7.61
N PRO A 91 5.23 -15.02 -8.73
CA PRO A 91 5.60 -13.66 -9.12
C PRO A 91 4.37 -12.76 -9.19
N ALA A 92 4.30 -11.79 -8.28
CA ALA A 92 3.25 -10.78 -8.27
C ALA A 92 3.91 -9.42 -8.49
N LEU A 93 4.28 -9.12 -9.74
CA LEU A 93 4.95 -7.86 -10.10
C LEU A 93 4.19 -6.63 -9.61
N VAL A 94 2.85 -6.64 -9.72
CA VAL A 94 1.96 -5.59 -9.23
C VAL A 94 1.94 -5.53 -7.69
N ALA A 95 2.01 -6.68 -7.01
CA ALA A 95 2.02 -6.73 -5.54
C ALA A 95 3.40 -6.48 -4.94
N GLY A 96 4.46 -6.51 -5.76
CA GLY A 96 5.81 -6.06 -5.42
C GLY A 96 6.88 -7.15 -5.25
N GLY A 97 6.54 -8.43 -5.41
CA GLY A 97 7.50 -9.51 -5.17
C GLY A 97 6.92 -10.93 -5.15
N VAL A 98 7.64 -11.83 -4.49
CA VAL A 98 7.29 -13.25 -4.28
C VAL A 98 7.38 -13.55 -2.78
N ALA A 99 6.34 -14.16 -2.21
CA ALA A 99 6.30 -14.53 -0.80
C ALA A 99 6.85 -15.95 -0.58
N GLU A 100 8.16 -16.15 -0.61
CA GLU A 100 8.74 -17.49 -0.39
C GLU A 100 8.76 -17.92 1.08
N HIS A 101 9.03 -16.97 1.99
CA HIS A 101 9.00 -17.21 3.43
C HIS A 101 7.69 -16.68 4.03
N GLN A 102 6.83 -17.60 4.51
CA GLN A 102 5.49 -17.28 5.00
C GLN A 102 5.24 -17.87 6.39
N SER A 103 4.40 -17.18 7.17
CA SER A 103 3.91 -17.63 8.46
C SER A 103 2.58 -16.93 8.77
N GLU A 104 1.70 -17.55 9.54
CA GLU A 104 0.55 -16.83 10.11
C GLU A 104 0.98 -15.83 11.18
N ASP A 105 2.14 -16.03 11.83
CA ASP A 105 2.80 -15.02 12.64
C ASP A 105 3.46 -13.97 11.72
N CYS A 106 2.63 -13.15 11.10
CA CYS A 106 3.02 -12.16 10.09
C CYS A 106 2.61 -10.73 10.43
N LEU A 107 2.01 -10.45 11.60
CA LEU A 107 1.52 -9.12 11.97
C LEU A 107 2.63 -8.19 12.46
N GLN A 108 3.44 -7.77 11.48
CA GLN A 108 4.67 -7.04 11.69
C GLN A 108 4.86 -5.91 10.69
N LEU A 109 5.72 -4.98 11.09
CA LEU A 109 6.08 -3.81 10.30
C LEU A 109 7.59 -3.63 10.23
N ASN A 110 8.00 -2.86 9.23
CA ASN A 110 9.40 -2.53 8.96
C ASN A 110 9.53 -1.00 8.91
N ILE A 111 10.67 -0.47 9.37
CA ILE A 111 10.94 0.96 9.48
C ILE A 111 12.29 1.27 8.85
N TRP A 112 12.31 2.26 7.94
CA TRP A 112 13.53 2.87 7.41
C TRP A 112 13.57 4.34 7.83
N ARG A 113 14.74 4.79 8.25
CA ARG A 113 14.98 6.19 8.63
C ARG A 113 16.40 6.62 8.27
N PRO A 114 16.64 7.91 8.02
CA PRO A 114 18.00 8.41 7.99
C PRO A 114 18.66 8.31 9.38
N ALA A 115 19.96 8.07 9.41
CA ALA A 115 20.75 8.01 10.63
C ALA A 115 20.59 9.32 11.43
N GLY A 116 20.33 9.19 12.74
CA GLY A 116 20.10 10.35 13.59
C GLY A 116 18.75 11.06 13.38
N ALA A 117 17.77 10.42 12.73
CA ALA A 117 16.42 10.97 12.53
C ALA A 117 15.82 11.53 13.84
N ARG A 118 15.25 12.74 13.75
CA ARG A 118 14.52 13.39 14.84
C ARG A 118 13.30 14.12 14.29
N LYS A 119 12.13 13.79 14.83
CA LYS A 119 10.84 14.42 14.54
C LYS A 119 10.57 14.57 13.03
N LEU A 120 10.87 13.53 12.25
CA LEU A 120 10.64 13.52 10.81
C LEU A 120 9.21 13.13 10.45
N PRO A 121 8.64 13.61 9.33
CA PRO A 121 7.39 13.10 8.81
C PRO A 121 7.45 11.58 8.60
N VAL A 122 6.33 10.92 8.82
CA VAL A 122 6.20 9.46 8.76
C VAL A 122 5.30 9.11 7.59
N MET A 123 5.71 8.18 6.75
CA MET A 123 4.89 7.61 5.69
C MET A 123 4.60 6.14 6.00
N VAL A 124 3.33 5.73 6.05
CA VAL A 124 2.91 4.35 6.38
C VAL A 124 2.28 3.70 5.15
N TRP A 125 2.99 2.73 4.59
CA TRP A 125 2.62 2.02 3.37
C TRP A 125 1.74 0.81 3.65
N ILE A 126 0.58 0.76 3.00
CA ILE A 126 -0.27 -0.42 2.88
C ILE A 126 -0.12 -0.96 1.46
N HIS A 127 0.42 -2.17 1.33
CA HIS A 127 0.64 -2.78 0.02
C HIS A 127 -0.67 -3.18 -0.67
N GLY A 128 -0.63 -3.26 -2.00
CA GLY A 128 -1.69 -3.78 -2.85
C GLY A 128 -1.75 -5.31 -2.91
N GLY A 129 -2.29 -5.84 -4.00
CA GLY A 129 -2.37 -7.28 -4.28
C GLY A 129 -3.75 -7.93 -4.03
N ALA A 130 -4.82 -7.18 -4.32
CA ALA A 130 -6.22 -7.64 -4.26
C ALA A 130 -6.64 -8.27 -2.91
N HIS A 131 -5.96 -7.87 -1.82
CA HIS A 131 -6.08 -8.44 -0.48
C HIS A 131 -5.78 -9.94 -0.37
N VAL A 132 -5.11 -10.55 -1.35
CA VAL A 132 -4.80 -11.99 -1.37
C VAL A 132 -3.33 -12.32 -1.57
N VAL A 133 -2.57 -11.38 -2.13
CA VAL A 133 -1.12 -11.44 -2.21
C VAL A 133 -0.54 -10.09 -1.79
N GLY A 134 0.76 -10.04 -1.52
CA GLY A 134 1.47 -8.84 -1.08
C GLY A 134 2.15 -9.03 0.27
N SER A 135 3.14 -8.20 0.54
CA SER A 135 3.85 -8.16 1.82
C SER A 135 4.58 -6.84 1.97
N GLY A 136 4.63 -6.28 3.18
CA GLY A 136 5.50 -5.16 3.52
C GLY A 136 6.99 -5.51 3.46
N THR A 137 7.33 -6.80 3.27
CA THR A 137 8.71 -7.30 3.15
C THR A 137 9.21 -7.42 1.71
N PHE A 138 8.37 -7.12 0.72
CA PHE A 138 8.76 -7.30 -0.67
C PHE A 138 9.84 -6.31 -1.14
N PRO A 139 10.76 -6.71 -2.03
CA PRO A 139 11.89 -5.88 -2.43
C PRO A 139 11.52 -4.55 -3.08
N VAL A 140 10.38 -4.47 -3.78
CA VAL A 140 9.91 -3.21 -4.36
C VAL A 140 9.59 -2.15 -3.29
N PHE A 141 9.36 -2.56 -2.05
CA PHE A 141 9.01 -1.67 -0.95
C PHE A 141 10.20 -1.31 -0.05
N ASP A 142 11.43 -1.50 -0.53
CA ASP A 142 12.61 -1.03 0.19
C ASP A 142 12.53 0.49 0.43
N GLY A 143 12.57 0.89 1.70
CA GLY A 143 12.37 2.27 2.11
C GLY A 143 13.57 3.19 2.06
N THR A 144 14.72 2.72 1.55
CA THR A 144 15.97 3.47 1.60
C THR A 144 15.88 4.79 0.85
N ALA A 145 15.24 4.83 -0.33
CA ALA A 145 15.12 6.06 -1.11
C ALA A 145 14.24 7.11 -0.39
N PHE A 146 13.14 6.68 0.23
CA PHE A 146 12.31 7.55 1.06
C PHE A 146 13.09 8.07 2.28
N ALA A 147 13.81 7.19 2.98
CA ALA A 147 14.62 7.58 4.14
C ALA A 147 15.67 8.64 3.80
N ARG A 148 16.37 8.49 2.67
CA ARG A 148 17.35 9.48 2.18
C ARG A 148 16.73 10.84 1.87
N GLN A 149 15.45 10.87 1.51
CA GLN A 149 14.72 12.12 1.31
C GLN A 149 14.20 12.73 2.62
N GLY A 150 14.54 12.19 3.79
CA GLY A 150 14.26 12.82 5.08
C GLY A 150 12.87 12.52 5.64
N VAL A 151 12.34 11.32 5.39
CA VAL A 151 11.13 10.81 6.04
C VAL A 151 11.41 9.49 6.74
N VAL A 152 10.57 9.11 7.70
CA VAL A 152 10.54 7.75 8.24
C VAL A 152 9.52 6.96 7.43
N LEU A 153 9.96 5.93 6.73
CA LEU A 153 9.04 5.02 6.03
C LEU A 153 8.71 3.82 6.92
N VAL A 154 7.44 3.47 6.98
CA VAL A 154 6.92 2.26 7.61
C VAL A 154 6.19 1.43 6.56
N THR A 155 6.53 0.14 6.43
CA THR A 155 5.72 -0.82 5.66
C THR A 155 5.09 -1.82 6.62
N ILE A 156 3.89 -2.31 6.33
CA ILE A 156 3.16 -3.24 7.19
C ILE A 156 2.78 -4.50 6.43
N ASN A 157 2.69 -5.61 7.16
CA ASN A 157 1.90 -6.77 6.75
C ASN A 157 0.50 -6.67 7.35
N TYR A 158 -0.47 -7.31 6.70
CA TYR A 158 -1.82 -7.54 7.22
C TYR A 158 -2.34 -8.88 6.70
N ARG A 159 -3.27 -9.53 7.41
CA ARG A 159 -3.81 -10.83 6.97
C ARG A 159 -4.51 -10.72 5.60
N LEU A 160 -4.33 -11.74 4.77
CA LEU A 160 -4.81 -11.80 3.38
C LEU A 160 -5.80 -12.95 3.16
N GLY A 161 -6.55 -12.88 2.06
CA GLY A 161 -7.45 -13.93 1.58
C GLY A 161 -8.41 -14.42 2.67
N ALA A 162 -8.54 -15.74 2.78
CA ALA A 162 -9.36 -16.37 3.81
C ALA A 162 -8.79 -16.23 5.24
N LEU A 163 -7.57 -15.75 5.44
CA LEU A 163 -7.07 -15.44 6.78
C LEU A 163 -7.45 -14.02 7.21
N GLY A 164 -7.58 -13.10 6.24
CA GLY A 164 -7.87 -11.69 6.47
C GLY A 164 -9.34 -11.27 6.31
N TYR A 165 -10.12 -12.00 5.51
CA TYR A 165 -11.46 -11.57 5.06
C TYR A 165 -12.50 -12.70 5.09
N PHE A 166 -12.36 -13.65 6.01
CA PHE A 166 -13.24 -14.83 6.09
C PHE A 166 -14.44 -14.58 7.01
N ALA A 167 -15.63 -14.80 6.45
CA ALA A 167 -16.88 -14.79 7.17
C ALA A 167 -17.44 -16.22 7.21
N HIS A 168 -18.02 -16.63 8.33
CA HIS A 168 -18.65 -17.94 8.46
C HIS A 168 -19.70 -17.88 9.58
N PRO A 169 -20.86 -18.56 9.46
CA PRO A 169 -21.89 -18.52 10.50
C PRO A 169 -21.37 -18.92 11.89
N ALA A 170 -20.45 -19.90 11.96
CA ALA A 170 -19.82 -20.32 13.21
C ALA A 170 -18.97 -19.21 13.88
N LEU A 171 -18.37 -18.30 13.10
CA LEU A 171 -17.64 -17.15 13.64
C LEU A 171 -18.62 -16.10 14.19
N SER A 172 -19.70 -15.83 13.47
CA SER A 172 -20.74 -14.88 13.90
C SER A 172 -21.44 -15.36 15.16
N ALA A 173 -21.76 -16.66 15.27
CA ALA A 173 -22.35 -17.26 16.46
C ALA A 173 -21.41 -17.19 17.68
N ALA A 174 -20.09 -17.23 17.47
CA ALA A 174 -19.08 -17.16 18.51
C ALA A 174 -18.45 -15.76 18.66
N LYS A 175 -19.05 -14.72 18.07
CA LYS A 175 -18.52 -13.35 18.06
C LYS A 175 -18.28 -12.85 19.50
N PRO A 176 -17.03 -12.54 19.88
CA PRO A 176 -16.75 -11.91 21.16
C PRO A 176 -17.35 -10.52 21.23
N ARG A 177 -17.80 -10.13 22.43
CA ARG A 177 -18.32 -8.78 22.66
C ARG A 177 -17.23 -7.73 22.37
N GLY A 178 -17.54 -6.78 21.49
CA GLY A 178 -16.66 -5.65 21.18
C GLY A 178 -15.61 -5.91 20.08
N GLU A 179 -15.60 -7.09 19.45
CA GLU A 179 -14.79 -7.36 18.26
C GLU A 179 -15.67 -7.33 17.01
N ALA A 180 -15.25 -6.66 15.94
CA ALA A 180 -15.94 -6.78 14.65
C ALA A 180 -15.65 -8.14 13.98
N LEU A 181 -16.36 -8.46 12.90
CA LEU A 181 -16.28 -9.75 12.19
C LEU A 181 -15.65 -9.60 10.81
N ALA A 182 -15.05 -10.69 10.33
CA ALA A 182 -14.58 -10.93 8.96
C ALA A 182 -13.47 -9.99 8.44
N ASN A 183 -13.51 -8.69 8.71
CA ASN A 183 -12.57 -7.65 8.28
C ASN A 183 -11.22 -7.68 9.01
N TYR A 184 -10.68 -8.85 9.31
CA TYR A 184 -9.47 -9.02 10.12
C TYR A 184 -8.24 -8.33 9.52
N GLY A 185 -8.07 -8.38 8.19
CA GLY A 185 -6.99 -7.67 7.50
C GLY A 185 -7.09 -6.15 7.63
N LEU A 186 -8.30 -5.59 7.58
CA LEU A 186 -8.53 -4.16 7.83
C LEU A 186 -8.25 -3.79 9.29
N MET A 187 -8.67 -4.65 10.23
CA MET A 187 -8.35 -4.46 11.65
C MET A 187 -6.84 -4.48 11.90
N ASP A 188 -6.09 -5.32 11.19
CA ASP A 188 -4.62 -5.36 11.28
C ASP A 188 -4.01 -4.04 10.80
N GLN A 189 -4.51 -3.47 9.70
CA GLN A 189 -4.06 -2.16 9.19
C GLN A 189 -4.31 -1.05 10.23
N LEU A 190 -5.49 -1.04 10.86
CA LEU A 190 -5.82 -0.11 11.95
C LEU A 190 -4.92 -0.32 13.18
N ALA A 191 -4.67 -1.57 13.56
CA ALA A 191 -3.79 -1.90 14.68
C ALA A 191 -2.34 -1.45 14.42
N ALA A 192 -1.83 -1.65 13.21
CA ALA A 192 -0.52 -1.16 12.81
C ALA A 192 -0.46 0.37 12.86
N LEU A 193 -1.50 1.09 12.39
CA LEU A 193 -1.54 2.55 12.49
C LEU A 193 -1.54 3.04 13.93
N ARG A 194 -2.34 2.40 14.81
CA ARG A 194 -2.36 2.71 16.26
C ARG A 194 -0.99 2.44 16.88
N TRP A 195 -0.30 1.37 16.46
CA TRP A 195 1.06 1.08 16.89
C TRP A 195 2.04 2.17 16.45
N VAL A 196 2.00 2.58 15.17
CA VAL A 196 2.87 3.64 14.63
C VAL A 196 2.65 4.93 15.40
N LYS A 197 1.38 5.36 15.56
CA LYS A 197 1.03 6.56 16.32
C LYS A 197 1.63 6.58 17.73
N LYS A 198 1.66 5.42 18.39
CA LYS A 198 2.15 5.27 19.77
C LYS A 198 3.67 5.19 19.86
N ASN A 199 4.35 4.58 18.89
CA ASN A 199 5.75 4.18 19.03
C ASN A 199 6.74 4.90 18.10
N ILE A 200 6.28 5.54 17.02
CA ILE A 200 7.18 6.03 15.97
C ILE A 200 8.15 7.13 16.44
N ALA A 201 7.84 7.82 17.54
CA ALA A 201 8.74 8.77 18.19
C ALA A 201 10.06 8.13 18.64
N ALA A 202 10.04 6.87 19.09
CA ALA A 202 11.25 6.12 19.44
C ALA A 202 12.18 5.89 18.23
N PHE A 203 11.61 5.95 17.02
CA PHE A 203 12.33 5.83 15.76
C PHE A 203 12.65 7.20 15.13
N GLY A 204 12.38 8.31 15.83
CA GLY A 204 12.65 9.65 15.31
C GLY A 204 11.58 10.18 14.35
N GLY A 205 10.44 9.50 14.22
CA GLY A 205 9.27 10.02 13.49
C GLY A 205 8.40 10.93 14.35
N ASP A 206 7.70 11.87 13.73
CA ASP A 206 6.69 12.71 14.39
C ASP A 206 5.31 12.05 14.29
N PRO A 207 4.71 11.58 15.41
CA PRO A 207 3.38 10.96 15.39
C PRO A 207 2.26 11.93 15.00
N ARG A 208 2.52 13.23 14.87
CA ARG A 208 1.59 14.24 14.37
C ARG A 208 1.71 14.49 12.86
N GLN A 209 2.71 13.92 12.19
CA GLN A 209 2.95 14.08 10.76
C GLN A 209 2.98 12.72 10.06
N ILE A 210 1.98 11.88 10.36
CA ILE A 210 1.79 10.59 9.70
C ILE A 210 1.00 10.78 8.40
N THR A 211 1.54 10.27 7.30
CA THR A 211 0.87 10.16 6.00
C THR A 211 0.58 8.68 5.75
N LEU A 212 -0.69 8.32 5.67
CA LEU A 212 -1.13 6.98 5.33
C LEU A 212 -1.22 6.86 3.80
N PHE A 213 -0.58 5.86 3.22
CA PHE A 213 -0.62 5.67 1.77
C PHE A 213 -0.65 4.20 1.36
N GLY A 214 -1.23 3.93 0.20
CA GLY A 214 -1.32 2.59 -0.35
C GLY A 214 -1.75 2.62 -1.81
N GLU A 215 -1.55 1.48 -2.48
CA GLU A 215 -1.91 1.26 -3.88
C GLU A 215 -2.90 0.12 -4.04
N SER A 216 -3.82 0.21 -5.00
CA SER A 216 -4.78 -0.85 -5.31
C SER A 216 -5.62 -1.28 -4.09
N ALA A 217 -5.54 -2.55 -3.69
CA ALA A 217 -6.12 -3.05 -2.44
C ALA A 217 -5.65 -2.27 -1.20
N GLY A 218 -4.40 -1.83 -1.16
CA GLY A 218 -3.90 -0.95 -0.12
C GLY A 218 -4.62 0.39 -0.11
N ALA A 219 -4.88 0.97 -1.29
CA ALA A 219 -5.67 2.19 -1.44
C ALA A 219 -7.17 2.00 -1.08
N ILE A 220 -7.74 0.81 -1.32
CA ILE A 220 -9.06 0.42 -0.78
C ILE A 220 -9.01 0.43 0.76
N GLY A 221 -7.93 -0.10 1.35
CA GLY A 221 -7.68 0.00 2.80
C GLY A 221 -7.63 1.46 3.28
N VAL A 222 -6.86 2.32 2.61
CA VAL A 222 -6.75 3.76 2.94
C VAL A 222 -8.12 4.45 2.90
N THR A 223 -8.89 4.26 1.83
CA THR A 223 -10.22 4.87 1.69
C THR A 223 -11.21 4.31 2.71
N THR A 224 -11.12 3.02 3.03
CA THR A 224 -11.97 2.41 4.07
C THR A 224 -11.64 2.96 5.45
N ILE A 225 -10.35 3.13 5.79
CA ILE A 225 -9.88 3.72 7.03
C ILE A 225 -10.29 5.19 7.13
N LEU A 226 -10.16 5.97 6.04
CA LEU A 226 -10.61 7.36 5.98
C LEU A 226 -12.10 7.52 6.30
N ALA A 227 -12.92 6.54 5.93
CA ALA A 227 -14.35 6.51 6.24
C ALA A 227 -14.68 6.11 7.69
N GLN A 228 -13.68 5.68 8.49
CA GLN A 228 -13.91 5.22 9.86
C GLN A 228 -13.81 6.35 10.90
N PRO A 229 -14.85 6.55 11.74
CA PRO A 229 -14.76 7.48 12.87
C PRO A 229 -13.60 7.16 13.83
N GLU A 230 -13.32 5.88 14.04
CA GLU A 230 -12.28 5.42 14.96
C GLU A 230 -10.84 5.64 14.46
N ALA A 231 -10.68 6.05 13.21
CA ALA A 231 -9.40 6.38 12.60
C ALA A 231 -9.03 7.87 12.73
N LYS A 232 -9.99 8.72 13.15
CA LYS A 232 -9.76 10.16 13.36
C LYS A 232 -8.56 10.39 14.29
N GLY A 233 -7.62 11.21 13.82
CA GLY A 233 -6.40 11.57 14.57
C GLY A 233 -5.26 10.55 14.52
N LEU A 234 -5.44 9.37 13.88
CA LEU A 234 -4.36 8.39 13.73
C LEU A 234 -3.33 8.82 12.67
N PHE A 235 -3.73 9.61 11.68
CA PHE A 235 -2.88 10.17 10.64
C PHE A 235 -3.28 11.61 10.32
N ALA A 236 -2.38 12.33 9.64
CA ALA A 236 -2.53 13.74 9.32
C ALA A 236 -2.75 13.98 7.81
N LYS A 237 -2.42 13.02 6.94
CA LYS A 237 -2.56 13.09 5.49
C LYS A 237 -2.81 11.70 4.91
N ALA A 238 -3.42 11.63 3.73
CA ALA A 238 -3.62 10.38 3.02
C ALA A 238 -3.17 10.45 1.55
N ILE A 239 -2.70 9.32 1.02
CA ILE A 239 -2.44 9.16 -0.42
C ILE A 239 -3.15 7.89 -0.91
N VAL A 240 -3.97 8.03 -1.96
CA VAL A 240 -4.79 6.96 -2.53
C VAL A 240 -4.35 6.72 -3.97
N GLN A 241 -3.59 5.65 -4.19
CA GLN A 241 -3.00 5.33 -5.49
C GLN A 241 -3.79 4.21 -6.16
N SER A 242 -4.45 4.50 -7.29
CA SER A 242 -5.27 3.51 -8.00
C SER A 242 -6.26 2.80 -7.06
N GLY A 243 -6.92 3.57 -6.18
CA GLY A 243 -7.94 3.04 -5.28
C GLY A 243 -9.23 2.75 -6.03
N VAL A 244 -9.60 1.48 -6.16
CA VAL A 244 -10.91 1.10 -6.71
C VAL A 244 -11.99 1.79 -5.88
N GLY A 245 -12.89 2.51 -6.53
CA GLY A 245 -13.94 3.26 -5.83
C GLY A 245 -15.33 3.07 -6.42
N LEU A 246 -16.32 3.68 -5.77
CA LEU A 246 -17.73 3.64 -6.17
C LEU A 246 -18.34 2.23 -6.27
N LEU A 247 -17.78 1.26 -5.55
CA LEU A 247 -18.32 -0.10 -5.44
C LEU A 247 -18.77 -0.36 -4.00
N ASP A 248 -19.88 -1.06 -3.86
CA ASP A 248 -20.36 -1.51 -2.56
C ASP A 248 -19.68 -2.83 -2.18
N PRO A 249 -19.08 -2.93 -0.97
CA PRO A 249 -18.63 -4.21 -0.46
C PRO A 249 -19.81 -5.15 -0.23
N ARG A 250 -19.56 -6.46 -0.28
CA ARG A 250 -20.60 -7.47 -0.03
C ARG A 250 -21.09 -7.41 1.42
N PRO A 251 -22.39 -7.61 1.69
CA PRO A 251 -22.93 -7.82 3.03
C PRO A 251 -22.37 -9.07 3.71
N LEU A 252 -22.29 -9.04 5.04
CA LEU A 252 -21.80 -10.16 5.85
C LEU A 252 -22.47 -11.50 5.51
N GLY A 253 -23.80 -11.53 5.39
CA GLY A 253 -24.54 -12.77 5.11
C GLY A 253 -24.18 -13.41 3.77
N GLU A 254 -23.92 -12.62 2.73
CA GLU A 254 -23.44 -13.15 1.43
C GLU A 254 -22.03 -13.73 1.58
N GLN A 255 -21.17 -13.05 2.33
CA GLN A 255 -19.81 -13.52 2.59
C GLN A 255 -19.76 -14.76 3.46
N GLU A 256 -20.70 -14.94 4.40
CA GLU A 256 -20.82 -16.17 5.19
C GLU A 256 -21.15 -17.38 4.32
N ALA A 257 -22.02 -17.23 3.31
CA ALA A 257 -22.31 -18.30 2.36
C ALA A 257 -21.08 -18.66 1.52
N LEU A 258 -20.33 -17.66 1.06
CA LEU A 258 -19.08 -17.87 0.32
C LEU A 258 -17.99 -18.50 1.19
N GLY A 259 -17.90 -18.11 2.46
CA GLY A 259 -16.97 -18.68 3.41
C GLY A 259 -17.30 -20.12 3.80
N ALA A 260 -18.59 -20.48 3.92
CA ALA A 260 -19.00 -21.87 4.08
C ALA A 260 -18.57 -22.73 2.89
N ALA A 261 -18.76 -22.23 1.66
CA ALA A 261 -18.30 -22.92 0.46
C ALA A 261 -16.76 -23.01 0.39
N LEU A 262 -16.05 -21.97 0.82
CA LEU A 262 -14.59 -21.97 0.92
C LEU A 262 -14.09 -22.99 1.95
N ALA A 263 -14.71 -23.05 3.13
CA ALA A 263 -14.38 -24.01 4.17
C ALA A 263 -14.57 -25.45 3.68
N ALA A 264 -15.67 -25.72 2.96
CA ALA A 264 -15.91 -27.01 2.33
C ALA A 264 -14.81 -27.38 1.33
N ARG A 265 -14.40 -26.44 0.46
CA ARG A 265 -13.25 -26.64 -0.46
C ARG A 265 -11.93 -26.87 0.27
N ALA A 266 -11.76 -26.26 1.44
CA ALA A 266 -10.59 -26.45 2.30
C ALA A 266 -10.64 -27.77 3.11
N GLY A 267 -11.72 -28.56 2.99
CA GLY A 267 -11.86 -29.87 3.61
C GLY A 267 -12.69 -29.91 4.89
N ALA A 268 -13.38 -28.83 5.27
CA ALA A 268 -14.28 -28.83 6.42
C ALA A 268 -15.65 -29.43 6.07
N PRO A 269 -16.25 -30.28 6.93
CA PRO A 269 -17.64 -30.70 6.76
C PRO A 269 -18.61 -29.52 6.99
N PRO A 270 -19.83 -29.54 6.45
CA PRO A 270 -20.83 -28.47 6.66
C PRO A 270 -21.15 -28.19 8.14
N SER A 271 -21.02 -29.20 9.00
CA SER A 271 -21.23 -29.12 10.45
C SER A 271 -19.97 -28.79 11.26
N ALA A 272 -18.88 -28.34 10.61
CA ALA A 272 -17.62 -28.07 11.27
C ALA A 272 -17.79 -27.06 12.43
N SER A 273 -17.27 -27.43 13.60
CA SER A 273 -17.16 -26.52 14.73
C SER A 273 -16.17 -25.40 14.42
N LEU A 274 -16.23 -24.30 15.20
CA LEU A 274 -15.25 -23.22 15.07
C LEU A 274 -13.81 -23.70 15.27
N ASP A 275 -13.59 -24.62 16.20
CA ASP A 275 -12.27 -25.19 16.45
C ASP A 275 -11.80 -26.03 15.25
N ALA A 276 -12.69 -26.81 14.62
CA ALA A 276 -12.36 -27.54 13.40
C ALA A 276 -12.01 -26.59 12.24
N LEU A 277 -12.73 -25.47 12.09
CA LEU A 277 -12.40 -24.45 11.09
C LEU A 277 -11.02 -23.83 11.38
N ARG A 278 -10.73 -23.47 12.64
CA ARG A 278 -9.43 -22.92 13.05
C ARG A 278 -8.29 -23.93 12.93
N ALA A 279 -8.59 -25.23 12.94
CA ALA A 279 -7.60 -26.28 12.74
C ALA A 279 -7.26 -26.55 11.26
N LEU A 280 -8.02 -25.99 10.30
CA LEU A 280 -7.71 -26.14 8.88
C LEU A 280 -6.29 -25.66 8.56
N PRO A 281 -5.51 -26.35 7.71
CA PRO A 281 -4.20 -25.84 7.30
C PRO A 281 -4.33 -24.50 6.56
N ALA A 282 -3.46 -23.52 6.88
CA ALA A 282 -3.45 -22.24 6.20
C ALA A 282 -3.31 -22.39 4.67
N ALA A 283 -2.46 -23.31 4.21
CA ALA A 283 -2.28 -23.62 2.80
C ALA A 283 -3.57 -24.12 2.13
N ALA A 284 -4.41 -24.89 2.84
CA ALA A 284 -5.70 -25.36 2.31
C ALA A 284 -6.69 -24.19 2.16
N LEU A 285 -6.70 -23.25 3.11
CA LEU A 285 -7.52 -22.04 3.04
C LEU A 285 -7.07 -21.12 1.89
N VAL A 286 -5.75 -20.96 1.70
CA VAL A 286 -5.18 -20.20 0.59
C VAL A 286 -5.58 -20.84 -0.74
N ALA A 287 -5.35 -22.14 -0.91
CA ALA A 287 -5.72 -22.87 -2.13
C ALA A 287 -7.23 -22.80 -2.44
N ALA A 288 -8.08 -22.98 -1.43
CA ALA A 288 -9.54 -22.89 -1.58
C ALA A 288 -10.03 -21.48 -1.98
N GLY A 289 -9.24 -20.44 -1.67
CA GLY A 289 -9.50 -19.04 -2.00
C GLY A 289 -9.04 -18.60 -3.39
N GLU A 290 -8.27 -19.43 -4.10
CA GLU A 290 -7.89 -19.19 -5.51
C GLU A 290 -9.06 -19.47 -6.47
N VAL A 291 -10.01 -20.32 -6.06
CA VAL A 291 -11.26 -20.54 -6.81
C VAL A 291 -12.16 -19.32 -6.66
N ARG A 292 -12.19 -18.47 -7.69
CA ARG A 292 -12.87 -17.17 -7.67
C ARG A 292 -13.79 -17.00 -8.87
N THR A 293 -14.89 -16.30 -8.64
CA THR A 293 -15.69 -15.73 -9.72
C THR A 293 -14.87 -14.63 -10.42
N PRO A 294 -14.80 -14.60 -11.76
CA PRO A 294 -14.13 -13.53 -12.49
C PRO A 294 -14.59 -12.14 -12.04
N GLY A 295 -13.66 -11.22 -11.84
CA GLY A 295 -13.94 -9.86 -11.34
C GLY A 295 -14.30 -9.73 -9.86
N ALA A 296 -14.47 -10.83 -9.11
CA ALA A 296 -14.77 -10.74 -7.69
C ALA A 296 -13.54 -10.25 -6.90
N MET A 297 -13.76 -9.23 -6.07
CA MET A 297 -12.74 -8.67 -5.18
C MET A 297 -12.83 -9.29 -3.79
N THR A 298 -11.67 -9.57 -3.19
CA THR A 298 -11.53 -9.74 -1.75
C THR A 298 -11.17 -8.40 -1.14
N GLY A 299 -11.63 -8.16 0.09
CA GLY A 299 -11.39 -6.91 0.81
C GLY A 299 -12.50 -6.67 1.83
N PRO A 300 -12.68 -5.41 2.25
CA PRO A 300 -13.68 -5.02 3.22
C PRO A 300 -15.07 -5.61 2.96
N ILE A 301 -15.80 -5.90 4.02
CA ILE A 301 -17.13 -6.52 4.05
C ILE A 301 -18.05 -5.60 4.85
N LEU A 302 -19.29 -5.41 4.41
CA LEU A 302 -20.29 -4.70 5.23
C LEU A 302 -20.70 -5.59 6.41
N ASP A 303 -19.94 -5.50 7.50
CA ASP A 303 -20.10 -6.31 8.72
C ASP A 303 -21.09 -5.72 9.73
N GLY A 304 -21.56 -4.49 9.48
CA GLY A 304 -22.51 -3.79 10.35
C GLY A 304 -21.91 -3.25 11.65
N ASP A 305 -20.61 -3.41 11.88
CA ASP A 305 -19.91 -2.98 13.09
C ASP A 305 -18.75 -2.04 12.76
N LEU A 306 -17.67 -2.58 12.17
CA LEU A 306 -16.52 -1.80 11.72
C LEU A 306 -16.82 -1.13 10.38
N VAL A 307 -17.32 -1.86 9.38
CA VAL A 307 -17.70 -1.29 8.09
C VAL A 307 -19.21 -1.36 7.94
N ARG A 308 -19.87 -0.25 8.26
CA ARG A 308 -21.34 -0.15 8.26
C ARG A 308 -21.90 0.32 6.92
N GLU A 309 -21.11 1.09 6.19
CA GLU A 309 -21.47 1.64 4.89
C GLU A 309 -20.23 1.65 3.99
N ALA A 310 -20.44 1.58 2.68
CA ALA A 310 -19.36 1.68 1.70
C ALA A 310 -18.64 3.04 1.83
N PRO A 311 -17.30 3.10 1.73
CA PRO A 311 -16.55 4.35 1.93
C PRO A 311 -17.03 5.50 1.05
N TRP A 312 -17.34 5.22 -0.21
CA TRP A 312 -17.83 6.24 -1.14
C TRP A 312 -19.18 6.83 -0.72
N ARG A 313 -20.08 6.05 -0.10
CA ARG A 313 -21.36 6.56 0.41
C ARG A 313 -21.15 7.42 1.64
N VAL A 314 -20.20 7.06 2.51
CA VAL A 314 -19.80 7.89 3.66
C VAL A 314 -19.33 9.26 3.15
N PHE A 315 -18.42 9.28 2.17
CA PHE A 315 -17.92 10.54 1.58
C PHE A 315 -18.98 11.32 0.79
N ALA A 316 -20.05 10.66 0.32
CA ALA A 316 -21.16 11.32 -0.36
C ALA A 316 -22.14 12.02 0.61
N ARG A 317 -22.28 11.53 1.85
CA ARG A 317 -23.26 12.02 2.85
C ARG A 317 -22.66 12.86 3.98
N SER A 318 -21.38 12.63 4.32
CA SER A 318 -20.78 13.12 5.57
C SER A 318 -20.05 14.46 5.41
N GLU A 319 -19.56 14.99 6.54
CA GLU A 319 -18.60 16.09 6.58
C GLU A 319 -17.40 15.82 5.65
N PRO A 320 -16.82 16.88 5.05
CA PRO A 320 -15.65 16.74 4.18
C PRO A 320 -14.53 15.93 4.83
N ILE A 321 -13.78 15.17 4.02
CA ILE A 321 -12.53 14.55 4.46
C ILE A 321 -11.62 15.65 5.04
N ASP A 322 -11.21 15.47 6.29
CA ASP A 322 -10.59 16.51 7.13
C ASP A 322 -9.06 16.50 7.09
N VAL A 323 -8.47 15.58 6.33
CA VAL A 323 -7.03 15.50 6.10
C VAL A 323 -6.68 15.79 4.63
N PRO A 324 -5.53 16.44 4.35
CA PRO A 324 -5.04 16.60 2.99
C PRO A 324 -4.95 15.26 2.25
N LEU A 325 -5.34 15.25 0.99
CA LEU A 325 -5.39 14.07 0.14
C LEU A 325 -4.55 14.23 -1.13
N LEU A 326 -3.72 13.24 -1.45
CA LEU A 326 -3.18 13.05 -2.78
C LEU A 326 -3.82 11.81 -3.39
N VAL A 327 -4.38 11.90 -4.59
CA VAL A 327 -5.13 10.79 -5.21
C VAL A 327 -4.91 10.74 -6.71
N GLY A 328 -4.90 9.54 -7.29
CA GLY A 328 -4.73 9.39 -8.72
C GLY A 328 -4.79 7.93 -9.18
N ALA A 329 -4.52 7.75 -10.46
CA ALA A 329 -4.59 6.47 -11.16
C ALA A 329 -3.62 6.45 -12.36
N ASN A 330 -3.27 5.26 -12.82
CA ASN A 330 -2.39 5.05 -13.96
C ASN A 330 -3.18 5.12 -15.29
N SER A 331 -2.48 5.20 -16.43
CA SER A 331 -3.13 5.37 -17.75
C SER A 331 -3.61 4.08 -18.41
N ASN A 332 -3.21 2.92 -17.89
CA ASN A 332 -3.65 1.62 -18.36
C ASN A 332 -4.13 0.71 -17.21
N GLU A 333 -5.06 1.24 -16.42
CA GLU A 333 -5.65 0.53 -15.28
C GLU A 333 -6.42 -0.75 -15.65
N ALA A 334 -6.97 -0.81 -16.86
CA ALA A 334 -7.62 -2.02 -17.34
C ALA A 334 -6.68 -3.25 -17.39
N SER A 335 -5.37 -3.05 -17.30
CA SER A 335 -4.42 -4.16 -17.18
C SER A 335 -4.74 -5.10 -16.02
N VAL A 336 -5.16 -4.57 -14.85
CA VAL A 336 -5.50 -5.42 -13.70
C VAL A 336 -6.91 -6.01 -13.83
N ILE A 337 -7.85 -5.24 -14.38
CA ILE A 337 -9.25 -5.65 -14.55
C ILE A 337 -9.33 -6.87 -15.48
N LEU A 338 -8.63 -6.82 -16.61
CA LEU A 338 -8.53 -7.93 -17.54
C LEU A 338 -7.79 -9.13 -16.94
N ALA A 339 -6.72 -8.88 -16.17
CA ALA A 339 -5.99 -9.94 -15.46
C ALA A 339 -6.84 -10.64 -14.38
N MET A 340 -7.86 -9.97 -13.84
CA MET A 340 -8.86 -10.53 -12.93
C MET A 340 -9.99 -11.30 -13.66
N GLY A 341 -9.89 -11.45 -14.98
CA GLY A 341 -10.85 -12.20 -15.80
C GLY A 341 -12.12 -11.43 -16.14
N VAL A 342 -12.18 -10.11 -15.90
CA VAL A 342 -13.32 -9.31 -16.34
C VAL A 342 -13.26 -9.20 -17.87
N PRO A 343 -14.31 -9.62 -18.60
CA PRO A 343 -14.30 -9.58 -20.06
C PRO A 343 -14.39 -8.13 -20.55
N PRO A 344 -13.77 -7.78 -21.69
CA PRO A 344 -13.89 -6.45 -22.30
C PRO A 344 -15.35 -5.97 -22.49
N SER A 345 -16.27 -6.91 -22.77
CA SER A 345 -17.70 -6.61 -22.92
C SER A 345 -18.36 -6.03 -21.66
N ALA A 346 -17.76 -6.21 -20.48
CA ALA A 346 -18.24 -5.60 -19.24
C ALA A 346 -18.19 -4.06 -19.29
N ALA A 347 -17.36 -3.48 -20.17
CA ALA A 347 -17.29 -2.04 -20.39
C ALA A 347 -18.66 -1.43 -20.77
N LEU A 348 -19.49 -2.17 -21.51
CA LEU A 348 -20.80 -1.69 -21.97
C LEU A 348 -21.73 -1.35 -20.80
N ALA A 349 -21.63 -2.07 -19.67
CA ALA A 349 -22.44 -1.78 -18.49
C ALA A 349 -22.12 -0.39 -17.90
N TYR A 350 -20.85 0.03 -17.96
CA TYR A 350 -20.39 1.33 -17.47
C TYR A 350 -20.74 2.49 -18.39
N LEU A 351 -20.98 2.23 -19.68
CA LEU A 351 -21.48 3.24 -20.61
C LEU A 351 -22.95 3.62 -20.34
N GLY A 352 -23.68 2.83 -19.54
CA GLY A 352 -25.08 3.10 -19.19
C GLY A 352 -26.07 2.72 -20.29
N ARG A 353 -27.33 3.16 -20.17
CA ARG A 353 -28.38 2.77 -21.15
C ARG A 353 -28.19 3.43 -22.52
N ASP A 354 -27.69 4.66 -22.53
CA ASP A 354 -27.39 5.40 -23.77
C ASP A 354 -25.95 5.07 -24.24
N GLN A 355 -25.83 3.94 -24.92
CA GLN A 355 -24.56 3.46 -25.47
C GLN A 355 -23.97 4.42 -26.50
N ALA A 356 -24.80 5.16 -27.24
CA ALA A 356 -24.34 6.10 -28.26
C ALA A 356 -23.67 7.32 -27.61
N ALA A 357 -24.29 7.90 -26.58
CA ALA A 357 -23.68 8.99 -25.81
C ALA A 357 -22.39 8.54 -25.12
N GLY A 358 -22.39 7.33 -24.53
CA GLY A 358 -21.20 6.76 -23.90
C GLY A 358 -20.04 6.56 -24.89
N ARG A 359 -20.31 5.98 -26.06
CA ARG A 359 -19.28 5.83 -27.11
C ARG A 359 -18.82 7.19 -27.65
N ALA A 360 -19.72 8.14 -27.82
CA ALA A 360 -19.38 9.49 -28.29
C ALA A 360 -18.44 10.21 -27.31
N ALA A 361 -18.61 10.02 -25.99
CA ALA A 361 -17.72 10.60 -24.99
C ALA A 361 -16.27 10.10 -25.10
N TYR A 362 -16.06 8.85 -25.52
CA TYR A 362 -14.72 8.26 -25.69
C TYR A 362 -14.16 8.44 -27.11
N GLY A 363 -15.03 8.53 -28.10
CA GLY A 363 -14.69 8.69 -29.51
C GLY A 363 -15.35 7.60 -30.36
N MET A 364 -16.17 8.01 -31.32
CA MET A 364 -16.97 7.10 -32.16
C MET A 364 -16.16 6.13 -33.03
N GLY A 365 -14.87 6.41 -33.27
CA GLY A 365 -13.98 5.59 -34.09
C GLY A 365 -13.05 4.65 -33.33
N LEU A 366 -13.16 4.55 -32.00
CA LEU A 366 -12.32 3.62 -31.22
C LEU A 366 -12.70 2.17 -31.52
N ALA A 367 -11.69 1.32 -31.69
CA ALA A 367 -11.87 -0.12 -31.70
C ALA A 367 -12.44 -0.59 -30.35
N ASP A 368 -13.25 -1.65 -30.37
CA ASP A 368 -13.98 -2.12 -29.19
C ASP A 368 -13.04 -2.56 -28.04
N ASP A 369 -11.87 -3.11 -28.34
CA ASP A 369 -10.88 -3.51 -27.34
C ASP A 369 -10.26 -2.28 -26.64
N GLU A 370 -9.98 -1.23 -27.40
CA GLU A 370 -9.44 0.02 -26.88
C GLU A 370 -10.49 0.82 -26.11
N LEU A 371 -11.72 0.86 -26.61
CA LEU A 371 -12.85 1.42 -25.88
C LEU A 371 -13.02 0.70 -24.54
N ALA A 372 -13.03 -0.64 -24.53
CA ALA A 372 -13.18 -1.40 -23.30
C ALA A 372 -12.03 -1.15 -22.33
N ARG A 373 -10.79 -1.09 -22.81
CA ARG A 373 -9.61 -0.75 -21.99
C ARG A 373 -9.77 0.60 -21.31
N GLN A 374 -10.17 1.62 -22.05
CA GLN A 374 -10.33 2.96 -21.50
C GLN A 374 -11.52 3.05 -20.52
N VAL A 375 -12.68 2.52 -20.90
CA VAL A 375 -13.90 2.57 -20.08
C VAL A 375 -13.72 1.83 -18.76
N LEU A 376 -13.13 0.63 -18.78
CA LEU A 376 -12.90 -0.15 -17.57
C LEU A 376 -11.91 0.55 -16.64
N GLY A 377 -10.80 1.05 -17.18
CA GLY A 377 -9.80 1.78 -16.38
C GLY A 377 -10.38 3.06 -15.75
N ASP A 378 -11.17 3.80 -16.51
CA ASP A 378 -11.80 5.02 -16.00
C ASP A 378 -12.86 4.73 -14.96
N ALA A 379 -13.72 3.74 -15.21
CA ALA A 379 -14.84 3.43 -14.32
C ALA A 379 -14.39 2.93 -12.96
N TRP A 380 -13.33 2.12 -12.89
CA TRP A 380 -12.85 1.54 -11.64
C TRP A 380 -11.88 2.46 -10.88
N PHE A 381 -11.12 3.30 -11.59
CA PHE A 381 -9.98 4.01 -10.97
C PHE A 381 -9.98 5.52 -11.25
N VAL A 382 -9.99 5.95 -12.51
CA VAL A 382 -9.78 7.37 -12.84
C VAL A 382 -10.97 8.25 -12.42
N ALA A 383 -12.20 7.84 -12.73
CA ALA A 383 -13.41 8.56 -12.35
C ALA A 383 -13.61 8.58 -10.82
N PRO A 384 -13.44 7.46 -10.09
CA PRO A 384 -13.44 7.48 -8.63
C PRO A 384 -12.35 8.36 -8.01
N ALA A 385 -11.13 8.37 -8.54
CA ALA A 385 -10.05 9.23 -8.06
C ALA A 385 -10.41 10.71 -8.19
N ARG A 386 -10.91 11.13 -9.37
CA ARG A 386 -11.37 12.50 -9.61
C ARG A 386 -12.56 12.88 -8.72
N TRP A 387 -13.52 11.98 -8.55
CA TRP A 387 -14.66 12.18 -7.66
C TRP A 387 -14.22 12.35 -6.20
N LEU A 388 -13.30 11.51 -5.72
CA LEU A 388 -12.77 11.61 -4.35
C LEU A 388 -12.00 12.91 -4.14
N ALA A 389 -11.17 13.32 -5.11
CA ALA A 389 -10.48 14.60 -5.07
C ALA A 389 -11.47 15.78 -4.92
N ALA A 390 -12.58 15.76 -5.67
CA ALA A 390 -13.63 16.78 -5.58
C ALA A 390 -14.29 16.81 -4.20
N ARG A 391 -14.62 15.63 -3.63
CA ARG A 391 -15.25 15.52 -2.31
C ARG A 391 -14.34 16.03 -1.18
N THR A 392 -13.05 15.74 -1.24
CA THR A 392 -12.11 16.25 -0.24
C THR A 392 -11.91 17.76 -0.38
N ALA A 393 -11.89 18.29 -1.60
CA ALA A 393 -11.62 19.70 -1.86
C ALA A 393 -12.60 20.66 -1.15
N GLY A 394 -13.80 20.19 -0.76
CA GLY A 394 -14.76 20.95 0.06
C GLY A 394 -14.35 21.14 1.53
N GLY A 395 -13.29 20.48 2.00
CA GLY A 395 -12.73 20.61 3.34
C GLY A 395 -11.23 20.83 3.30
N ALA A 396 -10.46 19.74 3.45
CA ALA A 396 -9.00 19.76 3.33
C ALA A 396 -8.53 19.91 1.86
N PRO A 397 -7.29 20.36 1.60
CA PRO A 397 -6.77 20.39 0.23
C PRO A 397 -6.62 18.98 -0.33
N SER A 398 -7.01 18.80 -1.59
CA SER A 398 -6.76 17.58 -2.35
C SER A 398 -5.92 17.88 -3.59
N TYR A 399 -5.19 16.88 -4.07
CA TYR A 399 -4.34 16.95 -5.26
C TYR A 399 -4.61 15.72 -6.11
N LEU A 400 -4.97 15.96 -7.37
CA LEU A 400 -5.25 14.89 -8.34
C LEU A 400 -4.04 14.68 -9.24
N TYR A 401 -3.68 13.43 -9.52
CA TYR A 401 -2.71 13.08 -10.54
C TYR A 401 -3.22 12.01 -11.51
N HIS A 402 -2.54 11.93 -12.65
CA HIS A 402 -2.64 10.84 -13.59
C HIS A 402 -1.25 10.38 -13.99
N PHE A 403 -0.94 9.10 -13.76
CA PHE A 403 0.37 8.53 -14.07
C PHE A 403 0.35 7.83 -15.43
N ASP A 404 1.15 8.34 -16.37
CA ASP A 404 1.21 7.90 -17.77
C ASP A 404 2.66 7.62 -18.21
N TYR A 405 3.60 7.56 -17.27
CA TYR A 405 5.00 7.32 -17.58
C TYR A 405 5.25 5.82 -17.81
N VAL A 406 5.76 5.49 -19.00
CA VAL A 406 6.25 4.17 -19.33
C VAL A 406 7.76 4.22 -19.49
N ALA A 407 8.46 3.23 -18.94
CA ALA A 407 9.90 3.09 -19.06
C ALA A 407 10.35 3.19 -20.52
N ALA A 408 11.42 3.92 -20.81
CA ALA A 408 11.84 4.26 -22.17
C ALA A 408 11.90 3.04 -23.10
N ALA A 409 12.44 1.92 -22.62
CA ALA A 409 12.58 0.66 -23.35
C ALA A 409 11.25 -0.10 -23.63
N ARG A 410 10.10 0.44 -23.25
CA ARG A 410 8.78 -0.21 -23.43
C ARG A 410 7.73 0.71 -24.06
N ARG A 411 8.07 1.96 -24.34
CA ARG A 411 7.11 2.97 -24.82
C ARG A 411 6.48 2.63 -26.16
N ASP A 412 7.20 1.90 -27.01
CA ASP A 412 6.79 1.49 -28.36
C ASP A 412 5.66 0.45 -28.36
N ARG A 413 5.51 -0.33 -27.30
CA ARG A 413 4.56 -1.46 -27.21
C ARG A 413 3.55 -1.35 -26.08
N ALA A 414 3.74 -0.45 -25.13
CA ALA A 414 2.83 -0.28 -24.00
C ALA A 414 1.61 0.54 -24.42
N LYS A 415 0.40 0.09 -24.04
CA LYS A 415 -0.85 0.87 -24.19
C LYS A 415 -0.99 1.99 -23.13
N GLY A 416 0.07 2.26 -22.36
CA GLY A 416 0.08 3.16 -21.19
C GLY A 416 0.72 2.50 -19.96
N ALA A 417 0.77 3.24 -18.86
CA ALA A 417 1.29 2.78 -17.58
C ALA A 417 0.30 1.79 -16.94
N ALA A 418 0.73 0.53 -16.79
CA ALA A 418 -0.09 -0.52 -16.19
C ALA A 418 -0.42 -0.24 -14.71
N HIS A 419 -1.48 -0.83 -14.17
CA HIS A 419 -1.82 -0.79 -12.75
C HIS A 419 -0.61 -1.12 -11.85
N GLY A 420 -0.36 -0.31 -10.82
CA GLY A 420 0.77 -0.44 -9.90
C GLY A 420 2.16 -0.10 -10.45
N SER A 421 2.30 0.23 -11.74
CA SER A 421 3.61 0.45 -12.38
C SER A 421 4.37 1.70 -11.90
N GLU A 422 3.71 2.61 -11.18
CA GLU A 422 4.34 3.78 -10.56
C GLU A 422 5.14 3.44 -9.29
N ILE A 423 4.84 2.33 -8.62
CA ILE A 423 5.42 1.97 -7.32
C ILE A 423 6.96 1.94 -7.36
N PRO A 424 7.64 1.24 -8.30
CA PRO A 424 9.09 1.17 -8.29
C PRO A 424 9.78 2.52 -8.47
N TYR A 425 9.12 3.46 -9.16
CA TYR A 425 9.61 4.83 -9.32
C TYR A 425 9.56 5.58 -7.99
N LEU A 426 8.46 5.47 -7.26
CA LEU A 426 8.27 6.11 -5.96
C LEU A 426 9.22 5.58 -4.89
N PHE A 427 9.43 4.26 -4.86
CA PHE A 427 10.32 3.60 -3.89
C PHE A 427 11.80 3.64 -4.29
N GLY A 428 12.13 4.09 -5.51
CA GLY A 428 13.51 4.10 -6.01
C GLY A 428 14.09 2.70 -6.21
N THR A 429 13.26 1.69 -6.44
CA THR A 429 13.64 0.28 -6.58
C THR A 429 13.69 -0.17 -8.04
N LEU A 430 14.04 0.74 -8.95
CA LEU A 430 14.06 0.46 -10.39
C LEU A 430 15.08 -0.61 -10.79
N ASP A 431 16.15 -0.82 -10.02
CA ASP A 431 17.09 -1.93 -10.23
C ASP A 431 16.43 -3.30 -10.03
N TYR A 432 15.66 -3.44 -8.95
CA TYR A 432 14.85 -4.63 -8.73
C TYR A 432 13.81 -4.79 -9.83
N PHE A 433 13.10 -3.71 -10.19
CA PHE A 433 12.14 -3.75 -11.28
C PHE A 433 12.77 -4.17 -12.62
N ALA A 434 13.99 -3.71 -12.90
CA ALA A 434 14.71 -4.07 -14.12
C ALA A 434 15.01 -5.56 -14.20
N SER A 435 15.33 -6.20 -13.07
CA SER A 435 15.66 -7.63 -13.01
C SER A 435 14.45 -8.53 -13.23
N VAL A 436 13.24 -8.06 -12.92
CA VAL A 436 12.01 -8.88 -13.00
C VAL A 436 11.07 -8.50 -14.14
N ALA A 437 11.14 -7.26 -14.63
CA ALA A 437 10.21 -6.75 -15.64
C ALA A 437 10.91 -6.27 -16.92
N GLY A 438 12.25 -6.17 -16.93
CA GLY A 438 13.06 -5.74 -18.07
C GLY A 438 13.60 -4.31 -17.95
N ALA A 439 14.51 -3.95 -18.86
CA ALA A 439 15.40 -2.79 -18.77
C ALA A 439 14.73 -1.44 -18.40
N VAL A 440 15.49 -0.66 -17.62
CA VAL A 440 15.24 0.74 -17.26
C VAL A 440 16.53 1.54 -17.49
N GLY A 441 16.41 2.79 -17.92
CA GLY A 441 17.54 3.68 -18.21
C GLY A 441 17.67 4.86 -17.23
N ASP A 442 18.66 5.72 -17.46
CA ASP A 442 18.90 6.92 -16.64
C ASP A 442 17.76 7.93 -16.67
N GLU A 443 17.03 8.00 -17.79
CA GLU A 443 15.78 8.77 -17.88
C GLU A 443 14.75 8.28 -16.86
N ASP A 444 14.54 6.95 -16.78
CA ASP A 444 13.58 6.33 -15.87
C ASP A 444 13.97 6.58 -14.40
N ARG A 445 15.27 6.53 -14.08
CA ARG A 445 15.77 6.80 -12.73
C ARG A 445 15.57 8.24 -12.31
N ARG A 446 15.94 9.20 -13.17
CA ARG A 446 15.72 10.64 -12.91
C ARG A 446 14.24 10.96 -12.76
N PHE A 447 13.39 10.35 -13.57
CA PHE A 447 11.95 10.46 -13.42
C PHE A 447 11.49 9.90 -12.06
N GLY A 448 12.00 8.73 -11.65
CA GLY A 448 11.75 8.11 -10.34
C GLY A 448 12.10 9.02 -9.16
N GLU A 449 13.30 9.60 -9.17
CA GLU A 449 13.73 10.58 -8.16
C GLU A 449 12.78 11.78 -8.10
N GLY A 450 12.39 12.31 -9.28
CA GLY A 450 11.48 13.44 -9.39
C GLY A 450 10.09 13.17 -8.82
N ILE A 451 9.51 12.01 -9.14
CA ILE A 451 8.15 11.67 -8.68
C ILE A 451 8.13 11.31 -7.19
N ALA A 452 9.13 10.56 -6.70
CA ALA A 452 9.27 10.27 -5.28
C ALA A 452 9.34 11.56 -4.44
N ALA A 453 10.03 12.59 -4.94
CA ALA A 453 10.09 13.90 -4.30
C ALA A 453 8.70 14.58 -4.17
N CYS A 454 7.76 14.37 -5.11
CA CYS A 454 6.42 14.95 -4.99
C CYS A 454 5.66 14.33 -3.80
N TRP A 455 5.76 13.01 -3.63
CA TRP A 455 5.13 12.28 -2.52
C TRP A 455 5.76 12.66 -1.18
N VAL A 456 7.09 12.76 -1.13
CA VAL A 456 7.81 13.20 0.08
C VAL A 456 7.48 14.66 0.42
N GLY A 457 7.39 15.55 -0.58
CA GLY A 457 6.98 16.94 -0.41
C GLY A 457 5.58 17.05 0.21
N PHE A 458 4.64 16.24 -0.29
CA PHE A 458 3.30 16.13 0.28
C PHE A 458 3.32 15.61 1.73
N ALA A 459 4.09 14.55 2.01
CA ALA A 459 4.21 14.02 3.36
C ALA A 459 4.76 15.06 4.36
N LYS A 460 5.74 15.88 3.92
CA LYS A 460 6.35 16.95 4.71
C LYS A 460 5.42 18.14 4.97
N THR A 461 4.68 18.58 3.95
CA THR A 461 4.04 19.92 3.98
C THR A 461 2.53 19.91 3.77
N GLY A 462 1.98 18.83 3.22
CA GLY A 462 0.59 18.77 2.77
C GLY A 462 0.38 19.29 1.36
N VAL A 463 1.45 19.76 0.69
CA VAL A 463 1.46 20.21 -0.70
C VAL A 463 2.46 19.35 -1.47
N PRO A 464 2.09 18.69 -2.57
CA PRO A 464 3.05 17.96 -3.37
C PRO A 464 3.96 18.96 -4.08
N GLY A 465 5.26 18.89 -3.81
CA GLY A 465 6.26 19.81 -4.37
C GLY A 465 7.44 19.03 -4.94
N CYS A 466 7.68 19.18 -6.23
CA CYS A 466 8.79 18.53 -6.93
C CYS A 466 9.13 19.24 -8.24
N ALA A 467 10.27 18.91 -8.83
CA ALA A 467 10.73 19.52 -10.08
C ALA A 467 9.90 19.12 -11.31
N LEU A 468 9.24 17.95 -11.28
CA LEU A 468 8.42 17.45 -12.39
C LEU A 468 7.16 18.29 -12.62
N VAL A 469 6.56 18.82 -11.54
CA VAL A 469 5.32 19.61 -11.59
C VAL A 469 5.42 20.72 -10.55
N ARG A 470 5.93 21.89 -10.97
CA ARG A 470 6.23 23.02 -10.06
C ARG A 470 4.99 23.69 -9.48
N ASP A 471 3.91 23.74 -10.26
CA ASP A 471 2.67 24.45 -9.91
C ASP A 471 1.49 23.48 -9.76
N TRP A 472 1.69 22.34 -9.09
CA TRP A 472 0.62 21.37 -8.89
C TRP A 472 -0.53 22.00 -8.08
N PRO A 473 -1.69 22.29 -8.71
CA PRO A 473 -2.75 23.01 -8.04
C PRO A 473 -3.47 22.11 -7.04
N ARG A 474 -4.00 22.71 -5.97
CA ARG A 474 -5.10 22.11 -5.23
C ARG A 474 -6.22 21.82 -6.24
N TYR A 475 -6.76 20.61 -6.18
CA TYR A 475 -7.86 20.22 -7.05
C TYR A 475 -9.09 21.06 -6.72
N ASP A 476 -9.73 21.52 -7.78
CA ASP A 476 -10.96 22.31 -7.76
C ASP A 476 -11.82 21.84 -8.95
N ALA A 477 -13.10 21.58 -8.70
CA ALA A 477 -13.98 20.99 -9.71
C ALA A 477 -14.28 21.94 -10.88
N ALA A 478 -14.20 23.25 -10.66
CA ALA A 478 -14.44 24.25 -11.71
C ALA A 478 -13.27 24.33 -12.70
N SER A 479 -12.04 24.29 -12.20
CA SER A 479 -10.83 24.31 -13.03
C SER A 479 -10.40 22.93 -13.54
N ASP A 480 -10.76 21.85 -12.82
CA ASP A 480 -10.52 20.44 -13.17
C ASP A 480 -9.07 20.17 -13.60
N ARG A 481 -8.12 20.63 -12.78
CA ARG A 481 -6.68 20.54 -13.05
C ARG A 481 -6.03 19.40 -12.28
N LEU A 482 -5.16 18.65 -12.94
CA LEU A 482 -4.38 17.58 -12.33
C LEU A 482 -2.92 17.59 -12.80
N ALA A 483 -2.04 16.95 -12.02
CA ALA A 483 -0.67 16.65 -12.45
C ALA A 483 -0.65 15.42 -13.35
N LYS A 484 -0.23 15.57 -14.60
CA LYS A 484 0.04 14.44 -15.50
C LYS A 484 1.52 14.10 -15.42
N PHE A 485 1.82 12.85 -15.05
CA PHE A 485 3.17 12.32 -14.99
C PHE A 485 3.46 11.48 -16.23
N ALA A 486 4.16 12.07 -17.19
CA ALA A 486 4.58 11.45 -18.44
C ALA A 486 6.02 11.91 -18.74
N PRO A 487 6.69 11.46 -19.83
CA PRO A 487 8.00 11.98 -20.19
C PRO A 487 8.04 13.52 -20.22
N GLU A 488 6.95 14.12 -20.71
CA GLU A 488 6.62 15.53 -20.49
C GLU A 488 5.58 15.64 -19.36
N SER A 489 6.07 15.86 -18.14
CA SER A 489 5.22 16.04 -16.96
C SER A 489 4.76 17.49 -16.82
N GLY A 490 3.54 17.69 -16.33
CA GLY A 490 2.98 19.02 -16.15
C GLY A 490 1.55 19.02 -15.63
N VAL A 491 0.93 20.20 -15.60
CA VAL A 491 -0.47 20.34 -15.20
C VAL A 491 -1.36 20.38 -16.45
N VAL A 492 -2.42 19.57 -16.46
CA VAL A 492 -3.43 19.56 -17.51
C VAL A 492 -4.79 19.94 -16.92
N ALA A 493 -5.63 20.63 -17.71
CA ALA A 493 -6.99 21.01 -17.34
C ALA A 493 -8.01 20.18 -18.13
N GLY A 494 -9.14 19.85 -17.50
CA GLY A 494 -10.24 19.11 -18.15
C GLY A 494 -9.84 17.71 -18.63
N PHE A 495 -8.90 17.05 -17.94
CA PHE A 495 -8.38 15.74 -18.34
C PHE A 495 -9.51 14.72 -18.44
N ARG A 496 -9.78 14.26 -19.67
CA ARG A 496 -10.84 13.28 -20.00
C ARG A 496 -12.21 13.67 -19.41
N LYS A 497 -12.48 14.97 -19.29
CA LYS A 497 -13.64 15.48 -18.57
C LYS A 497 -14.97 14.89 -19.08
N ALA A 498 -15.16 14.82 -20.39
CA ALA A 498 -16.39 14.27 -20.98
C ALA A 498 -16.60 12.79 -20.63
N GLN A 499 -15.53 11.98 -20.69
CA GLN A 499 -15.55 10.56 -20.34
C GLN A 499 -15.88 10.35 -18.86
N LEU A 500 -15.17 11.06 -17.99
CA LEU A 500 -15.32 10.91 -16.54
C LEU A 500 -16.67 11.46 -16.06
N ASP A 501 -17.13 12.59 -16.60
CA ASP A 501 -18.46 13.15 -16.29
C ASP A 501 -19.57 12.19 -16.74
N HIS A 502 -19.45 11.56 -17.93
CA HIS A 502 -20.39 10.53 -18.39
C HIS A 502 -20.49 9.36 -17.40
N LEU A 503 -19.34 8.79 -17.02
CA LEU A 503 -19.31 7.65 -16.09
C LEU A 503 -19.91 7.98 -14.72
N LEU A 504 -19.58 9.15 -14.17
CA LEU A 504 -20.14 9.60 -12.90
C LEU A 504 -21.65 9.83 -13.00
N ASN A 505 -22.14 10.37 -14.12
CA ASN A 505 -23.58 10.53 -14.35
C ASN A 505 -24.30 9.18 -14.48
N VAL A 506 -23.69 8.18 -15.14
CA VAL A 506 -24.24 6.82 -15.21
C VAL A 506 -24.34 6.21 -13.80
N HIS A 507 -23.31 6.41 -12.97
CA HIS A 507 -23.27 5.86 -11.61
C HIS A 507 -24.28 6.51 -10.66
N PHE A 508 -24.36 7.84 -10.61
CA PHE A 508 -25.22 8.57 -9.66
C PHE A 508 -26.63 8.91 -10.19
N GLY A 509 -26.85 8.82 -11.50
CA GLY A 509 -28.08 9.29 -12.15
C GLY A 509 -28.20 10.82 -12.23
N ASN A 510 -29.30 11.32 -12.80
CA ASN A 510 -29.56 12.76 -13.00
C ASN A 510 -29.93 13.54 -11.70
N GLY A 511 -29.75 12.95 -10.51
CA GLY A 511 -30.45 13.33 -9.27
C GLY A 511 -29.62 13.79 -8.05
N GLN A 512 -28.35 14.21 -8.21
CA GLN A 512 -27.43 14.83 -7.20
C GLN A 512 -26.50 13.90 -6.38
N PRO A 513 -25.35 14.43 -5.85
CA PRO A 513 -24.78 15.76 -6.07
C PRO A 513 -23.68 15.72 -7.13
N ARG A 514 -23.82 16.58 -8.14
CA ARG A 514 -22.67 16.97 -8.97
C ARG A 514 -21.63 17.64 -8.07
N PRO A 515 -20.32 17.50 -8.38
CA PRO A 515 -19.26 18.08 -7.57
C PRO A 515 -19.46 19.56 -7.29
#